data_AF-A0A967FKK9-F1
#
_entry.id   AF-A0A967FKK9-F1
#
_cell.length_a   1.000
_cell.length_b   1.000
_cell.length_c   1.000
_cell.angle_alpha   90.00
_cell.angle_beta   90.00
_cell.angle_gamma   90.00
#
_symmetry.space_group_name_H-M   'P 1'
#
loop_
_entity.id
_entity.type
_entity.pdbx_description
1 polymer ?
#
loop_
_entity_poly.entity_id
_entity_poly.type
_entity_poly.pdbx_seq_one_letter_code
_entity_poly.pdbx_strand_id
1 'polypeptide(L)'
;VLYDSNSNTVNNNNADYNAYTGIVISNADFNTVNHNTTYANGYGIDVYRSDSNTLVNNAADDNSYYGFVDESGADNKFNRNECSGNGTAGSYPAGL
;
A
#
# COMPACT_ATOMS: atom_id res chain seq x y z
N VAL A 1 4.00 7.56 5.76
CA VAL A 1 5.21 7.43 4.90
C VAL A 1 6.30 6.75 5.73
N LEU A 2 6.89 5.67 5.21
CA LEU A 2 8.06 4.99 5.74
C LEU A 2 9.18 5.11 4.70
N TYR A 3 10.33 5.67 5.08
CA TYR A 3 11.44 5.96 4.19
C TYR A 3 12.76 5.64 4.87
N ASP A 4 13.59 4.78 4.26
CA ASP A 4 14.85 4.29 4.85
C ASP A 4 14.67 3.80 6.30
N SER A 5 13.53 3.16 6.58
CA SER A 5 13.07 2.86 7.94
C SER A 5 12.49 1.46 8.03
N ASN A 6 13.15 0.58 8.77
CA ASN A 6 12.77 -0.83 8.89
C ASN A 6 12.00 -1.12 10.19
N SER A 7 11.23 -2.21 10.19
CA SER A 7 10.60 -2.77 11.40
C SER A 7 9.60 -1.85 12.11
N ASN A 8 8.80 -1.10 11.36
CA ASN A 8 7.75 -0.22 11.88
C ASN A 8 6.37 -0.87 11.81
N THR A 9 5.43 -0.30 12.57
CA THR A 9 4.01 -0.63 12.47
C THR A 9 3.22 0.63 12.09
N VAL A 10 2.43 0.53 11.02
CA VAL A 10 1.50 1.57 10.58
C VAL A 10 0.09 0.98 10.66
N ASN A 11 -0.71 1.46 11.61
CA ASN A 11 -2.02 0.87 11.87
C ASN A 11 -3.14 1.90 12.04
N ASN A 12 -4.34 1.56 11.54
CA ASN A 12 -5.56 2.34 11.75
C ASN A 12 -5.48 3.82 11.29
N ASN A 13 -4.78 4.09 10.18
CA ASN A 13 -4.72 5.42 9.60
C ASN A 13 -5.74 5.58 8.47
N ASN A 14 -6.31 6.78 8.37
CA ASN A 14 -7.00 7.25 7.17
C ASN A 14 -6.04 8.18 6.41
N ALA A 15 -5.70 7.80 5.18
CA ALA A 15 -4.85 8.57 4.27
C ALA A 15 -5.57 8.81 2.94
N ASP A 16 -6.77 9.39 3.03
CA ASP A 16 -7.62 9.69 1.88
C ASP A 16 -7.30 11.05 1.25
N TYR A 17 -7.70 11.23 -0.01
CA TYR A 17 -7.67 12.51 -0.74
C TYR A 17 -6.29 13.18 -0.86
N ASN A 18 -5.22 12.39 -0.88
CA ASN A 18 -3.87 12.87 -1.17
C ASN A 18 -3.65 12.97 -2.68
N ALA A 19 -3.00 14.05 -3.10
CA ALA A 19 -2.78 14.34 -4.52
C ALA A 19 -1.96 13.27 -5.27
N TYR A 20 -1.16 12.47 -4.55
CA TYR A 20 -0.30 11.43 -5.12
C TYR A 20 -0.57 10.07 -4.49
N THR A 21 -0.01 9.78 -3.33
CA THR A 21 -0.09 8.44 -2.72
C THR A 21 -0.61 8.53 -1.30
N GLY A 22 -1.49 7.63 -0.90
CA GLY A 22 -1.98 7.55 0.47
C GLY A 22 -0.89 7.11 1.44
N ILE A 23 -0.33 5.91 1.24
CA ILE A 23 0.75 5.36 2.06
C ILE A 23 1.92 4.92 1.18
N VAL A 24 3.12 5.41 1.49
CA VAL A 24 4.37 5.01 0.81
C VAL A 24 5.26 4.23 1.79
N ILE A 25 5.79 3.10 1.32
CA ILE A 25 6.87 2.31 1.92
C ILE A 25 8.03 2.29 0.90
N SER A 26 9.13 2.96 1.20
CA SER A 26 10.24 3.15 0.26
C SER A 26 11.60 2.86 0.90
N ASN A 27 12.37 1.95 0.30
CA ASN A 27 13.62 1.42 0.86
C ASN A 27 13.47 1.03 2.35
N ALA A 28 12.36 0.36 2.68
CA ALA A 28 11.91 0.15 4.05
C ALA A 28 11.38 -1.27 4.23
N ASP A 29 12.13 -2.09 4.95
CA ASP A 29 11.89 -3.53 5.07
C ASP A 29 11.22 -3.92 6.39
N PHE A 30 10.61 -5.11 6.40
CA PHE A 30 10.05 -5.74 7.61
C PHE A 30 8.98 -4.91 8.34
N ASN A 31 8.26 -4.05 7.63
CA ASN A 31 7.19 -3.25 8.22
C ASN A 31 5.85 -4.00 8.21
N THR A 32 5.00 -3.68 9.18
CA THR A 32 3.61 -4.14 9.22
C THR A 32 2.68 -2.96 8.97
N VAL A 33 1.89 -3.04 7.90
CA VAL A 33 0.87 -2.05 7.56
C VAL A 33 -0.50 -2.71 7.66
N ASN A 34 -1.30 -2.33 8.66
CA ASN A 34 -2.57 -3.00 8.91
C ASN A 34 -3.75 -2.06 9.19
N HIS A 35 -4.94 -2.45 8.73
CA HIS A 35 -6.19 -1.69 8.99
C HIS A 35 -6.12 -0.21 8.58
N ASN A 36 -5.40 0.12 7.50
CA ASN A 36 -5.39 1.48 6.97
C ASN A 36 -6.38 1.63 5.83
N THR A 37 -6.89 2.84 5.64
CA THR A 37 -7.77 3.23 4.53
C THR A 37 -7.07 4.25 3.65
N THR A 38 -7.11 4.05 2.34
CA THR A 38 -6.64 5.00 1.32
C THR A 38 -7.67 5.11 0.21
N TYR A 39 -8.38 6.24 0.17
CA TYR A 39 -9.44 6.52 -0.80
C TYR A 39 -9.17 7.79 -1.63
N ALA A 40 -9.52 7.76 -2.91
CA ALA A 40 -9.42 8.90 -3.82
C ALA A 40 -8.03 9.56 -3.86
N ASN A 41 -6.97 8.75 -3.86
CA ASN A 41 -5.60 9.19 -4.12
C ASN A 41 -5.21 8.91 -5.58
N GLY A 42 -3.97 9.25 -5.96
CA GLY A 42 -3.36 8.68 -7.17
C GLY A 42 -3.12 7.18 -7.00
N TYR A 43 -2.27 6.80 -6.04
CA TYR A 43 -2.02 5.43 -5.61
C TYR A 43 -2.50 5.24 -4.16
N GLY A 44 -3.06 4.08 -3.82
CA GLY A 44 -3.46 3.77 -2.44
C GLY A 44 -2.25 3.55 -1.54
N ILE A 45 -1.68 2.34 -1.60
CA ILE A 45 -0.44 1.96 -0.92
C ILE A 45 0.62 1.54 -1.95
N ASP A 46 1.78 2.19 -1.87
CA ASP A 46 2.93 1.98 -2.75
C ASP A 46 4.11 1.39 -1.97
N VAL A 47 4.58 0.22 -2.41
CA VAL A 47 5.74 -0.49 -1.89
C VAL A 47 6.85 -0.43 -2.94
N TYR A 48 7.83 0.42 -2.69
CA TYR A 48 8.92 0.71 -3.61
C TYR A 48 10.25 0.21 -3.04
N ARG A 49 10.96 -0.66 -3.77
CA ARG A 49 12.28 -1.20 -3.39
C ARG A 49 12.36 -1.62 -1.92
N SER A 50 11.35 -2.35 -1.46
CA SER A 50 11.15 -2.67 -0.05
C SER A 50 10.72 -4.12 0.09
N ASP A 51 11.39 -4.86 0.97
CA ASP A 51 11.27 -6.30 1.07
C ASP A 51 10.61 -6.75 2.39
N SER A 52 10.00 -7.94 2.37
CA SER A 52 9.50 -8.62 3.57
C SER A 52 8.48 -7.82 4.39
N ASN A 53 7.70 -6.95 3.77
CA ASN A 53 6.62 -6.20 4.43
C ASN A 53 5.33 -7.02 4.49
N THR A 54 4.53 -6.80 5.53
CA THR A 54 3.22 -7.44 5.70
C THR A 54 2.12 -6.38 5.65
N LEU A 55 1.30 -6.43 4.61
CA LEU A 55 0.13 -5.59 4.42
C LEU A 55 -1.12 -6.43 4.65
N VAL A 56 -1.87 -6.13 5.72
CA VAL A 56 -3.02 -6.95 6.13
C VAL A 56 -4.24 -6.11 6.50
N ASN A 57 -5.42 -6.52 6.00
CA ASN A 57 -6.70 -5.84 6.28
C ASN A 57 -6.69 -4.34 5.92
N ASN A 58 -6.00 -3.91 4.87
CA ASN A 58 -6.07 -2.53 4.38
C ASN A 58 -7.14 -2.40 3.29
N ALA A 59 -7.78 -1.23 3.21
CA ALA A 59 -8.73 -0.87 2.17
C ALA A 59 -8.14 0.25 1.31
N ALA A 60 -7.96 -0.02 0.02
CA ALA A 60 -7.41 0.92 -0.94
C ALA A 60 -8.35 1.05 -2.14
N ASP A 61 -9.43 1.82 -1.95
CA ASP A 61 -10.54 1.91 -2.90
C ASP A 61 -10.54 3.24 -3.68
N ASP A 62 -11.06 3.20 -4.90
CA ASP A 62 -11.28 4.37 -5.76
C ASP A 62 -10.05 5.29 -5.92
N ASN A 63 -8.84 4.71 -5.97
CA ASN A 63 -7.61 5.43 -6.32
C ASN A 63 -7.43 5.48 -7.84
N SER A 64 -6.87 6.58 -8.32
CA SER A 64 -6.80 6.93 -9.76
C SER A 64 -5.99 5.91 -10.58
N TYR A 65 -4.99 5.27 -9.96
CA TYR A 65 -4.12 4.27 -10.57
C TYR A 65 -4.33 2.89 -9.92
N TYR A 66 -3.47 2.49 -8.99
CA TYR A 66 -3.57 1.23 -8.26
C TYR A 66 -3.92 1.49 -6.80
N GLY A 67 -4.77 0.64 -6.22
CA GLY A 67 -4.98 0.57 -4.78
C GLY A 67 -3.74 0.04 -4.07
N PHE A 68 -3.10 -1.00 -4.60
CA PHE A 68 -1.82 -1.52 -4.11
C PHE A 68 -0.81 -1.66 -5.25
N VAL A 69 0.41 -1.19 -5.06
CA VAL A 69 1.51 -1.41 -6.02
C VAL A 69 2.75 -1.89 -5.28
N ASP A 70 3.37 -2.95 -5.79
CA ASP A 70 4.68 -3.46 -5.38
C ASP A 70 5.64 -3.36 -6.58
N GLU A 71 6.49 -2.34 -6.60
CA GLU A 71 7.28 -1.97 -7.78
C GLU A 71 8.66 -2.62 -7.85
N SER A 72 9.10 -3.30 -6.80
CA SER A 72 10.45 -3.90 -6.73
C SER A 72 10.74 -4.61 -5.42
N GLY A 73 9.71 -4.96 -4.64
CA GLY A 73 9.88 -5.70 -3.41
C GLY A 73 9.86 -7.21 -3.61
N ALA A 74 10.61 -7.90 -2.77
CA ALA A 74 10.60 -9.34 -2.62
C ALA A 74 9.90 -9.73 -1.32
N ASP A 75 9.21 -10.87 -1.33
CA ASP A 75 8.60 -11.48 -0.14
C ASP A 75 7.59 -10.60 0.63
N ASN A 76 7.03 -9.58 -0.03
CA ASN A 76 5.91 -8.82 0.53
C ASN A 76 4.63 -9.65 0.53
N LYS A 77 3.85 -9.53 1.59
CA LYS A 77 2.63 -10.31 1.79
C LYS A 77 1.43 -9.40 1.90
N PHE A 78 0.49 -9.58 0.99
CA PHE A 78 -0.78 -8.88 0.96
C PHE A 78 -1.87 -9.88 1.36
N ASN A 79 -2.51 -9.66 2.50
CA ASN A 79 -3.49 -10.59 3.07
C ASN A 79 -4.78 -9.86 3.43
N ARG A 80 -5.91 -10.33 2.90
CA ARG A 80 -7.25 -9.79 3.21
C ARG A 80 -7.33 -8.27 2.98
N ASN A 81 -6.66 -7.77 1.95
CA ASN A 81 -6.80 -6.38 1.54
C ASN A 81 -7.96 -6.24 0.55
N GLU A 82 -8.51 -5.04 0.47
CA GLU A 82 -9.59 -4.68 -0.46
C GLU A 82 -9.10 -3.59 -1.41
N CYS A 83 -9.28 -3.77 -2.72
CA CYS A 83 -8.89 -2.79 -3.74
C CYS A 83 -9.95 -2.66 -4.85
N SER A 84 -11.11 -2.13 -4.50
CA SER A 84 -12.23 -1.90 -5.43
C SER A 84 -12.16 -0.52 -6.10
N GLY A 85 -12.73 -0.38 -7.30
CA GLY A 85 -12.90 0.93 -7.96
C GLY A 85 -11.62 1.63 -8.44
N ASN A 86 -10.44 1.01 -8.30
CA ASN A 86 -9.18 1.62 -8.75
C ASN A 86 -9.01 1.55 -10.27
N GLY A 87 -8.31 2.54 -10.82
CA GLY A 87 -8.18 2.75 -12.27
C GLY A 87 -7.54 1.60 -13.05
N THR A 88 -6.22 1.40 -12.93
CA THR A 88 -5.44 0.64 -13.93
C THR A 88 -5.58 -0.88 -13.82
N ALA A 89 -5.74 -1.44 -12.61
CA ALA A 89 -5.97 -2.88 -12.42
C ALA A 89 -6.41 -3.32 -11.00
N GLY A 90 -6.85 -2.42 -10.12
CA GLY A 90 -6.97 -2.76 -8.69
C GLY A 90 -5.59 -2.76 -8.02
N SER A 91 -4.75 -3.76 -8.32
CA SER A 91 -3.40 -3.92 -7.77
C SER A 91 -2.34 -4.26 -8.81
N TYR A 92 -1.07 -4.05 -8.48
CA TYR A 92 0.08 -4.56 -9.23
C TYR A 92 1.11 -5.19 -8.28
N PRO A 93 1.48 -6.48 -8.47
CA PRO A 93 0.85 -7.46 -9.37
C PRO A 93 -0.66 -7.64 -9.13
N ALA A 94 -1.37 -8.19 -10.10
CA ALA A 94 -2.81 -8.39 -9.97
C ALA A 94 -3.15 -9.44 -8.90
N GLY A 95 -4.19 -9.20 -8.10
CA GLY A 95 -4.69 -10.14 -7.10
C GLY A 95 -3.99 -10.07 -5.74
N LEU A 96 -3.35 -8.95 -5.42
CA LEU A 96 -2.85 -8.63 -4.07
C LEU A 96 -4.02 -8.28 -3.11
#